data_AF-A0A417IG59-F1
#
_entry.id   AF-A0A417IG59-F1
#
_cell.length_a   1.000
_cell.length_b   1.000
_cell.length_c   1.000
_cell.angle_alpha   90.00
_cell.angle_beta   90.00
_cell.angle_gamma   90.00
#
_symmetry.space_group_name_H-M   'P 1'
#
loop_
_entity.id
_entity.type
_entity.pdbx_description
1 polymer ?
#
loop_
_entity_poly.entity_id
_entity_poly.type
_entity_poly.pdbx_seq_one_letter_code
_entity_poly.pdbx_strand_id
1 'polypeptide(L)'
;GISEQKIRRDAYAFLDHLESLTEDEDNHFSRADVKDALRALKGDRKRLSTIASREWIEDNTKVTIPANKRNYRKQKDHVKVMNTMKALKKQLGEEVKEGRPKGSGTAEQTVREWQESHPAGKKADCIRETGLSKPTVYKWWK
;
A
#
# COMPACT_ATOMS: atom_id res chain seq x y z
N GLY A 1 -24.55 -8.65 -17.76
CA GLY A 1 -23.58 -9.57 -17.12
C GLY A 1 -23.57 -10.90 -17.85
N ILE A 2 -22.56 -11.74 -17.63
CA ILE A 2 -22.52 -13.11 -18.19
C ILE A 2 -23.61 -13.95 -17.50
N SER A 3 -24.37 -14.77 -18.25
CA SER A 3 -25.44 -15.62 -17.69
C SER A 3 -24.88 -16.73 -16.80
N GLU A 4 -25.59 -17.09 -15.73
CA GLU A 4 -25.19 -18.17 -14.81
C GLU A 4 -24.99 -19.52 -15.53
N GLN A 5 -25.87 -19.86 -16.48
CA GLN A 5 -25.75 -21.09 -17.26
C GLN A 5 -24.42 -21.15 -18.04
N LYS A 6 -24.05 -20.04 -18.69
CA LYS A 6 -22.76 -19.91 -19.39
C LYS A 6 -21.59 -20.04 -18.41
N ILE A 7 -21.62 -19.35 -17.27
CA ILE A 7 -20.58 -19.45 -16.24
C ILE A 7 -20.40 -20.89 -15.78
N ARG A 8 -21.50 -21.59 -15.48
CA ARG A 8 -21.46 -22.98 -15.02
C ARG A 8 -20.89 -23.90 -16.09
N ARG A 9 -21.36 -23.79 -17.34
CA ARG A 9 -20.86 -24.60 -18.46
C ARG A 9 -19.37 -24.39 -18.68
N ASP A 10 -18.94 -23.12 -18.73
CA ASP A 10 -17.55 -22.77 -18.97
C ASP A 10 -16.67 -23.23 -17.80
N ALA A 11 -17.14 -23.16 -16.54
CA ALA A 11 -16.41 -23.67 -15.37
C ALA A 11 -16.18 -25.19 -15.42
N TYR A 12 -17.19 -25.97 -15.81
CA TYR A 12 -17.03 -27.42 -15.98
C TYR A 12 -16.15 -27.80 -17.18
N ALA A 13 -16.06 -26.95 -18.20
CA ALA A 13 -15.19 -27.20 -19.35
C ALA A 13 -13.69 -27.14 -18.99
N PHE A 14 -13.33 -26.50 -17.88
CA PHE A 14 -11.95 -26.46 -17.39
C PHE A 14 -11.53 -27.68 -16.57
N LEU A 15 -12.47 -28.59 -16.25
CA LEU A 15 -12.21 -29.72 -15.34
C LEU A 15 -11.00 -30.54 -15.79
N ASP A 16 -11.01 -31.02 -17.04
CA ASP A 16 -9.96 -31.89 -17.56
C ASP A 16 -8.60 -31.16 -17.66
N HIS A 17 -8.62 -29.86 -17.97
CA HIS A 17 -7.40 -29.07 -18.05
C HIS A 17 -6.79 -28.83 -16.67
N LEU A 18 -7.58 -28.45 -15.68
CA LEU A 18 -7.08 -28.20 -14.33
C LEU A 18 -6.63 -29.49 -13.65
N GLU A 19 -7.30 -30.60 -13.90
CA GLU A 19 -6.85 -31.92 -13.44
C GLU A 19 -5.54 -32.35 -14.10
N SER A 20 -5.29 -31.98 -15.36
CA SER A 20 -4.00 -32.24 -16.01
C SER A 20 -2.82 -31.45 -15.43
N LEU A 21 -3.09 -30.45 -14.59
CA LEU A 21 -2.07 -29.67 -13.87
C LEU A 21 -1.79 -30.21 -12.46
N THR A 22 -2.52 -31.26 -12.03
CA THR A 22 -2.29 -31.91 -10.73
C THR A 22 -0.92 -32.57 -10.71
N GLU A 23 -0.08 -32.20 -9.75
CA GLU A 23 1.26 -32.80 -9.53
C GLU A 23 1.28 -33.71 -8.29
N ASP A 24 0.28 -33.59 -7.41
CA ASP A 24 0.15 -34.30 -6.14
C ASP A 24 -1.04 -35.27 -6.21
N GLU A 25 -0.77 -36.57 -6.10
CA GLU A 25 -1.78 -37.64 -6.14
C GLU A 25 -2.81 -37.53 -5.01
N ASP A 26 -2.50 -36.86 -3.91
CA ASP A 26 -3.46 -36.65 -2.82
C ASP A 26 -4.35 -35.41 -3.04
N ASN A 27 -4.14 -34.64 -4.13
CA ASN A 27 -4.82 -33.36 -4.38
C ASN A 27 -5.35 -33.22 -5.83
N HIS A 28 -6.17 -34.19 -6.25
CA HIS A 28 -6.85 -34.16 -7.56
C HIS A 28 -7.89 -33.05 -7.69
N PHE A 29 -7.92 -32.39 -8.85
CA PHE A 29 -8.94 -31.42 -9.21
C PHE A 29 -10.21 -32.12 -9.73
N SER A 30 -11.32 -31.89 -9.05
CA SER A 30 -12.55 -32.66 -9.25
C SER A 30 -13.77 -31.79 -9.54
N ARG A 31 -14.89 -32.45 -9.82
CA ARG A 31 -16.19 -31.76 -9.93
C ARG A 31 -16.62 -31.08 -8.63
N ALA A 32 -16.07 -31.47 -7.48
CA ALA A 32 -16.36 -30.83 -6.20
C ALA A 32 -15.75 -29.41 -6.16
N ASP A 33 -14.52 -29.26 -6.66
CA ASP A 33 -13.81 -27.98 -6.72
C ASP A 33 -14.56 -26.97 -7.58
N VAL A 34 -15.08 -27.41 -8.72
CA VAL A 34 -15.95 -26.57 -9.57
C VAL A 34 -17.22 -26.14 -8.84
N LYS A 35 -17.83 -27.02 -8.04
CA LYS A 35 -19.02 -26.66 -7.24
C LYS A 35 -18.69 -25.66 -6.14
N ASP A 36 -17.56 -25.84 -5.47
CA ASP A 36 -17.14 -24.94 -4.39
C ASP A 36 -16.73 -23.58 -4.94
N ALA A 37 -16.07 -23.52 -6.09
CA ALA A 37 -15.79 -22.28 -6.82
C ALA A 37 -17.08 -21.55 -7.22
N LEU A 38 -18.10 -22.25 -7.73
CA LEU A 38 -19.40 -21.65 -8.05
C LEU A 38 -20.15 -21.16 -6.80
N ARG A 39 -20.01 -21.87 -5.66
CA ARG A 39 -20.57 -21.42 -4.37
C ARG A 39 -19.86 -20.16 -3.87
N ALA A 40 -18.54 -20.13 -3.96
CA ALA A 40 -17.73 -18.95 -3.62
C ALA A 40 -18.12 -17.74 -4.48
N LEU A 41 -18.29 -17.93 -5.80
CA LEU A 41 -18.71 -16.86 -6.71
C LEU A 41 -20.05 -16.21 -6.32
N LYS A 42 -20.99 -17.01 -5.80
CA LYS A 42 -22.29 -16.53 -5.30
C LYS A 42 -22.26 -16.04 -3.85
N GLY A 43 -21.19 -16.33 -3.12
CA GLY A 43 -21.01 -15.98 -1.71
C GLY A 43 -20.64 -14.52 -1.49
N ASP A 44 -20.51 -14.14 -0.22
CA ASP A 44 -20.10 -12.79 0.15
C ASP A 44 -18.65 -12.52 -0.26
N ARG A 45 -18.46 -11.64 -1.26
CA ARG A 45 -17.15 -11.23 -1.78
C ARG A 45 -16.23 -10.68 -0.71
N LYS A 46 -16.75 -10.04 0.36
CA LYS A 46 -15.92 -9.54 1.46
C LYS A 46 -15.27 -10.67 2.25
N ARG A 47 -15.95 -11.80 2.42
CA ARG A 47 -15.39 -12.96 3.13
C ARG A 47 -14.25 -13.57 2.34
N LEU A 48 -14.42 -13.75 1.03
CA LEU A 48 -13.38 -14.29 0.16
C LEU A 48 -12.12 -13.43 0.14
N SER A 49 -12.24 -12.11 0.00
CA SER A 49 -11.08 -11.21 0.00
C SER A 49 -10.36 -11.13 1.35
N THR A 50 -11.01 -11.56 2.44
CA THR A 50 -10.41 -11.58 3.77
C THR A 50 -9.67 -12.89 4.05
N ILE A 51 -10.18 -14.00 3.51
CA ILE A 51 -9.67 -15.36 3.79
C ILE A 51 -8.63 -15.80 2.74
N ALA A 52 -8.79 -15.39 1.48
CA ALA A 52 -7.92 -15.78 0.39
C ALA A 52 -7.23 -14.55 -0.22
N SER A 53 -5.93 -14.40 0.05
CA SER A 53 -5.12 -13.39 -0.62
C SER A 53 -4.90 -13.77 -2.08
N ARG A 54 -4.60 -12.79 -2.93
CA ARG A 54 -4.25 -13.04 -4.33
C ARG A 54 -3.07 -14.00 -4.44
N GLU A 55 -2.02 -13.78 -3.66
CA GLU A 55 -0.82 -14.62 -3.63
C GLU A 55 -1.17 -16.06 -3.23
N TRP A 56 -2.00 -16.23 -2.19
CA TRP A 56 -2.46 -17.55 -1.77
C TRP A 56 -3.23 -18.28 -2.87
N ILE A 57 -4.08 -17.59 -3.64
CA ILE A 57 -4.81 -18.20 -4.77
C ILE A 57 -3.83 -18.58 -5.89
N GLU A 58 -2.86 -17.71 -6.23
CA GLU A 58 -1.86 -17.99 -7.28
C GLU A 58 -1.01 -19.22 -6.92
N ASP A 59 -0.57 -19.34 -5.66
CA ASP A 59 0.26 -20.46 -5.18
C ASP A 59 -0.47 -21.81 -5.26
N ASN A 60 -1.77 -21.81 -4.90
CA ASN A 60 -2.60 -23.03 -4.86
C ASN A 60 -3.18 -23.40 -6.23
N THR A 61 -3.49 -22.44 -7.10
CA THR A 61 -4.14 -22.70 -8.39
C THR A 61 -3.19 -22.72 -9.57
N LYS A 62 -1.96 -22.23 -9.39
CA LYS A 62 -0.98 -21.97 -10.48
C LYS A 62 -1.49 -21.02 -11.57
N VAL A 63 -2.66 -20.40 -11.36
CA VAL A 63 -3.22 -19.39 -12.25
C VAL A 63 -2.67 -18.04 -11.86
N THR A 64 -1.95 -17.40 -12.78
CA THR A 64 -1.46 -16.03 -12.55
C THR A 64 -2.60 -15.02 -12.64
N ILE A 65 -2.82 -14.24 -11.58
CA ILE A 65 -3.86 -13.21 -11.51
C ILE A 65 -3.18 -11.84 -11.58
N PRO A 66 -3.32 -11.03 -12.63
CA PRO A 66 -2.64 -9.74 -12.67
C PRO A 66 -3.17 -8.78 -11.58
N ALA A 67 -2.26 -8.06 -10.92
CA ALA A 67 -2.64 -7.02 -9.97
C ALA A 67 -3.49 -5.93 -10.63
N ASN A 68 -4.66 -5.63 -10.08
CA ASN A 68 -5.51 -4.56 -10.59
C ASN A 68 -4.90 -3.19 -10.27
N LYS A 69 -4.43 -2.45 -11.29
CA LYS A 69 -3.93 -1.08 -11.15
C LYS A 69 -5.05 -0.07 -11.40
N ARG A 70 -5.64 0.44 -10.32
CA ARG A 70 -6.81 1.34 -10.32
C ARG A 70 -6.71 2.59 -11.20
N ASN A 71 -5.51 3.08 -11.54
CA ASN A 71 -5.32 4.34 -12.29
C ASN A 71 -4.50 4.18 -13.58
N TYR A 72 -3.92 3.01 -13.88
CA TYR A 72 -2.96 2.75 -14.99
C TYR A 72 -1.77 3.74 -15.14
N ARG A 73 -1.75 4.87 -14.43
CA ARG A 73 -0.70 5.88 -14.45
C ARG A 73 0.51 5.35 -13.71
N LYS A 74 1.67 5.42 -14.37
CA LYS A 74 2.95 5.16 -13.70
C LYS A 74 3.16 6.25 -12.64
N GLN A 75 3.94 5.94 -11.61
CA GLN A 75 4.26 6.89 -10.53
C GLN A 75 4.77 8.24 -11.07
N LYS A 76 5.63 8.19 -12.11
CA LYS A 76 6.09 9.35 -12.89
C LYS A 76 4.93 10.26 -13.33
N ASP A 77 3.91 9.69 -13.95
CA ASP A 77 2.81 10.45 -14.54
C ASP A 77 1.90 11.01 -13.45
N HIS A 78 1.69 10.24 -12.38
CA HIS A 78 0.97 10.69 -11.20
C HIS A 78 1.66 11.90 -10.54
N VAL A 79 2.98 11.84 -10.33
CA VAL A 79 3.78 12.94 -9.76
C VAL A 79 3.74 14.16 -10.66
N LYS A 80 3.81 13.98 -11.99
CA LYS A 80 3.69 15.09 -12.95
C LYS A 80 2.35 15.80 -12.80
N VAL A 81 1.23 15.07 -12.82
CA VAL A 81 -0.12 15.65 -12.65
C VAL A 81 -0.24 16.38 -11.31
N MET A 82 0.22 15.75 -10.22
CA MET A 82 0.19 16.36 -8.89
C MET A 82 0.96 17.69 -8.86
N ASN A 83 2.18 17.72 -9.40
CA ASN A 83 3.01 18.93 -9.42
C ASN A 83 2.41 20.03 -10.32
N THR A 84 1.85 19.68 -11.47
CA THR A 84 1.18 20.64 -12.35
C THR A 84 -0.04 21.26 -11.66
N MET A 85 -0.89 20.46 -11.02
CA MET A 85 -2.05 20.96 -10.27
C MET A 85 -1.61 21.83 -9.08
N LYS A 86 -0.53 21.43 -8.40
CA LYS A 86 0.06 22.22 -7.31
C LYS A 86 0.53 23.59 -7.81
N ALA A 87 1.20 23.65 -8.96
CA ALA A 87 1.67 24.90 -9.56
C ALA A 87 0.51 25.80 -10.00
N LEU A 88 -0.54 25.23 -10.61
CA LEU A 88 -1.73 25.97 -11.01
C LEU A 88 -2.44 26.60 -9.80
N LYS A 89 -2.63 25.84 -8.71
CA LYS A 89 -3.23 26.36 -7.47
C LYS A 89 -2.44 27.54 -6.91
N LYS A 90 -1.11 27.49 -6.95
CA LYS A 90 -0.25 28.62 -6.57
C LYS A 90 -0.48 29.85 -7.46
N GLN A 91 -0.59 29.65 -8.78
CA GLN A 91 -0.86 30.76 -9.71
C GLN A 91 -2.23 31.41 -9.47
N LEU A 92 -3.22 30.61 -9.05
CA LEU A 92 -4.57 31.08 -8.70
C LEU A 92 -4.65 31.69 -7.30
N GLY A 93 -3.54 31.73 -6.54
CA GLY A 93 -3.50 32.29 -5.19
C GLY A 93 -4.11 31.38 -4.11
N GLU A 94 -4.40 30.11 -4.43
CA GLU A 94 -4.88 29.14 -3.44
C GLU A 94 -3.78 28.77 -2.45
N GLU A 95 -4.15 28.57 -1.19
CA GLU A 95 -3.22 28.06 -0.17
C GLU A 95 -2.80 26.63 -0.52
N VAL A 96 -1.50 26.43 -0.75
CA VAL A 96 -0.93 25.13 -1.08
C VAL A 96 0.08 24.75 -0.01
N LYS A 97 -0.16 23.62 0.68
CA LYS A 97 0.78 23.08 1.67
C LYS A 97 2.09 22.64 1.00
N GLU A 98 3.18 23.30 1.34
CA GLU A 98 4.53 23.08 0.79
C GLU A 98 5.28 21.88 1.40
N GLY A 99 4.55 20.81 1.77
CA GLY A 99 5.15 19.67 2.44
C GLY A 99 5.65 20.01 3.85
N ARG A 100 6.79 19.43 4.24
CA ARG A 100 7.37 19.61 5.58
C ARG A 100 7.81 21.09 5.74
N PRO A 101 7.53 21.76 6.87
CA PRO A 101 7.95 23.14 7.08
C PRO A 101 9.47 23.30 6.86
N LYS A 102 9.87 24.42 6.25
CA LYS A 102 11.30 24.73 6.05
C LYS A 102 12.01 24.71 7.42
N GLY A 103 13.14 23.99 7.51
CA GLY A 103 13.90 23.82 8.78
C GLY A 103 13.44 22.67 9.68
N SER A 104 12.35 21.97 9.37
CA SER A 104 11.84 20.86 10.20
C SER A 104 12.72 19.60 10.23
N GLY A 105 13.87 19.58 9.55
CA GLY A 105 14.88 18.51 9.56
C GLY A 105 16.22 18.90 10.18
N THR A 106 16.43 20.16 10.56
CA THR A 106 17.73 20.63 11.09
C THR A 106 17.80 20.57 12.61
N ALA A 107 16.70 20.25 13.29
CA ALA A 107 16.62 20.31 14.74
C ALA A 107 17.62 19.39 15.46
N GLU A 108 17.95 18.21 14.91
CA GLU A 108 18.98 17.34 15.49
C GLU A 108 20.36 18.01 15.45
N GLN A 109 20.74 18.54 14.28
CA GLN A 109 21.99 19.25 14.09
C GLN A 109 22.09 20.47 15.00
N THR A 110 21.02 21.28 15.07
CA THR A 110 20.96 22.46 15.93
C THR A 110 21.13 22.11 17.41
N VAL A 111 20.50 21.04 17.90
CA VAL A 111 20.66 20.60 19.31
C VAL A 111 22.09 20.12 19.56
N ARG A 112 22.68 19.36 18.64
CA ARG A 112 24.06 18.85 18.78
C ARG A 112 25.10 19.98 18.81
N GLU A 113 25.05 20.90 17.85
CA GLU A 113 25.95 22.06 17.78
C GLU A 113 25.81 22.96 19.02
N TRP A 114 24.59 23.09 19.54
CA TRP A 114 24.35 23.80 20.80
C TRP A 114 24.98 23.11 22.00
N GLN A 115 24.87 21.77 22.12
CA GLN A 115 25.50 21.00 23.20
C GLN A 115 27.04 21.06 23.15
N GLU A 116 27.63 21.03 21.95
CA GLU A 116 29.09 21.13 21.75
C GLU A 116 29.63 22.50 22.18
N SER A 117 28.88 23.57 21.92
CA SER A 117 29.22 24.94 22.35
C SER A 117 28.89 25.23 23.82
N HIS A 118 28.00 24.45 24.43
CA HIS A 118 27.55 24.62 25.81
C HIS A 118 27.69 23.31 26.62
N PRO A 119 28.91 22.88 26.99
CA PRO A 119 29.15 21.61 27.69
C PRO A 119 28.44 21.50 29.05
N ALA A 120 28.18 22.63 29.71
CA ALA A 120 27.44 22.72 30.98
C ALA A 120 25.97 23.16 30.80
N GLY A 121 25.51 23.31 29.56
CA GLY A 121 24.19 23.82 29.22
C GLY A 121 23.07 22.85 29.59
N LYS A 122 21.92 23.37 30.04
CA LYS A 122 20.75 22.54 30.36
C LYS A 122 19.76 22.53 29.19
N LYS A 123 18.90 21.50 29.16
CA LYS A 123 17.78 21.40 28.19
C LYS A 123 16.94 22.67 28.10
N ALA A 124 16.71 23.33 29.24
CA ALA A 124 15.93 24.58 29.31
C ALA A 124 16.61 25.74 28.56
N ASP A 125 17.94 25.85 28.65
CA ASP A 125 18.71 26.88 27.97
C ASP A 125 18.70 26.66 26.46
N CYS A 126 18.89 25.41 26.03
CA CYS A 126 18.78 25.05 24.61
C CYS A 126 17.39 25.36 24.04
N ILE A 127 16.30 25.05 24.76
CA ILE A 127 14.93 25.40 24.32
C ILE A 127 14.79 26.92 24.14
N ARG A 128 15.30 27.70 25.09
CA ARG A 128 15.22 29.17 25.07
C ARG A 128 16.05 29.79 23.95
N GLU A 129 17.25 29.29 23.71
CA GLU A 129 18.20 29.86 22.75
C GLU A 129 17.96 29.39 21.31
N THR A 130 17.57 28.12 21.12
CA THR A 130 17.30 27.58 19.78
C THR A 130 15.85 27.80 19.31
N GLY A 131 14.94 28.14 20.23
CA GLY A 131 13.51 28.25 19.96
C GLY A 131 12.83 26.92 19.59
N LEU A 132 13.53 25.80 19.74
CA LEU A 132 12.99 24.47 19.47
C LEU A 132 11.98 24.06 20.54
N SER A 133 10.95 23.31 20.13
CA SER A 133 9.94 22.81 21.06
C SER A 133 10.56 21.86 22.09
N LYS A 134 10.01 21.86 23.32
CA LYS A 134 10.45 20.96 24.39
C LYS A 134 10.55 19.49 23.95
N PRO A 135 9.54 18.89 23.26
CA PRO A 135 9.65 17.52 22.76
C PRO A 135 10.81 17.33 21.78
N THR A 136 11.09 18.32 20.93
CA THR A 136 12.18 18.26 19.95
C THR A 136 13.55 18.25 20.62
N VAL A 137 13.80 19.15 21.58
CA VAL A 137 15.07 19.20 22.31
C VAL A 137 15.27 17.92 23.11
N TYR A 138 14.24 17.46 23.85
CA TYR A 138 14.35 16.25 24.67
C TYR A 138 14.61 14.99 23.85
N LYS A 139 14.06 14.90 22.63
CA LYS A 139 14.29 13.77 21.73
C LYS A 139 15.76 13.66 21.29
N TRP A 140 16.42 14.79 21.03
CA TRP A 140 17.77 14.84 20.46
C TRP A 140 18.87 15.08 21.49
N TRP A 141 18.50 15.30 22.75
CA TRP A 141 19.43 15.47 23.85
C TRP A 141 20.10 14.14 24.21
N LYS A 142 21.39 14.02 23.93
CA LYS A 142 22.22 12.90 24.40
C LYS A 142 22.85 13.20 25.75
#